data_AF-U6LBX9-F1
#
_entry.id   AF-U6LBX9-F1
#
_cell.length_a   1.000
_cell.length_b   1.000
_cell.length_c   1.000
_cell.angle_alpha   90.00
_cell.angle_beta   90.00
_cell.angle_gamma   90.00
#
_symmetry.space_group_name_H-M   'P 1'
#
loop_
_entity.id
_entity.type
_entity.pdbx_description
1 polymer ?
#
loop_
_entity_poly.entity_id
_entity_poly.type
_entity_poly.pdbx_seq_one_letter_code
_entity_poly.pdbx_strand_id
1 'polypeptide(L)'
;MFFRSTFLLSGGAAKPRWTVPRGQGFGPARADKYHYGEHPTFNHFLLFIRGLRGPLEAAAAAAAAAAAAATRTAFLPVKKLVQTHNPDLRLQLVALSSFFGTSMFITGYFNDTFQKIVDLTSLLEHKAADELEKEGFWRSKEKEQQQRLLLLQQQQQRLQCCWESALAAATAAKDFGPLRAFSLSFTSNNLSGNWGDYINRQDNKNAIMRPSRMMFTDVFIPTTK
;
A
#
# COMPACT_ATOMS: atom_id res chain seq x y z
N MET A 1 3.27 -12.80 19.07
CA MET A 1 4.66 -12.83 19.61
C MET A 1 4.68 -13.78 20.79
N PHE A 2 5.56 -14.79 20.79
CA PHE A 2 5.83 -15.58 22.00
C PHE A 2 6.96 -14.90 22.78
N PHE A 3 6.67 -14.39 23.98
CA PHE A 3 7.71 -13.96 24.89
C PHE A 3 8.48 -15.18 25.39
N ARG A 4 9.75 -15.33 24.97
CA ARG A 4 10.69 -16.24 25.62
C ARG A 4 11.06 -15.67 26.99
N SER A 5 10.28 -15.99 28.01
CA SER A 5 10.64 -15.76 29.40
C SER A 5 11.82 -16.69 29.76
N THR A 6 13.04 -16.16 29.74
CA THR A 6 14.23 -16.89 30.15
C THR A 6 14.10 -17.26 31.63
N PHE A 7 14.00 -18.54 31.96
CA PHE A 7 13.99 -19.01 33.35
C PHE A 7 15.38 -18.76 33.96
N LEU A 8 15.54 -17.61 34.63
CA LEU A 8 16.69 -17.32 35.47
C LEU A 8 16.60 -18.17 36.74
N LEU A 9 17.20 -19.36 36.68
CA LEU A 9 17.45 -20.18 37.87
C LEU A 9 18.31 -19.39 38.86
N SER A 10 17.84 -19.30 40.11
CA SER A 10 18.51 -18.61 41.21
C SER A 10 19.77 -19.39 41.63
N GLY A 11 20.87 -19.17 40.92
CA GLY A 11 22.10 -19.95 41.07
C GLY A 11 23.19 -19.55 40.09
N GLY A 12 23.53 -18.26 40.03
CA GLY A 12 24.70 -17.79 39.27
C GLY A 12 26.00 -18.40 39.81
N ALA A 13 27.10 -18.33 39.05
CA ALA A 13 28.38 -19.00 39.35
C ALA A 13 29.12 -18.56 40.65
N ALA A 14 28.50 -17.69 41.46
CA ALA A 14 29.01 -17.28 42.76
C ALA A 14 28.77 -18.38 43.82
N LYS A 15 29.82 -19.15 44.11
CA LYS A 15 29.82 -20.13 45.21
C LYS A 15 29.81 -19.43 46.59
N PRO A 16 29.22 -20.03 47.64
CA PRO A 16 29.24 -19.50 49.00
C PRO A 16 30.68 -19.31 49.52
N ARG A 17 30.86 -18.34 50.41
CA ARG A 17 32.14 -18.00 51.05
C ARG A 17 31.91 -17.66 52.52
N TRP A 18 32.91 -17.92 53.38
CA TRP A 18 32.87 -17.59 54.80
C TRP A 18 33.16 -16.10 55.11
N THR A 19 33.70 -15.36 54.13
CA THR A 19 34.05 -13.93 54.27
C THR A 19 32.99 -13.03 53.65
N VAL A 20 32.46 -12.09 54.44
CA VAL A 20 31.43 -11.13 54.01
C VAL A 20 32.07 -9.85 53.47
N PRO A 21 31.77 -9.40 52.23
CA PRO A 21 32.25 -8.12 51.70
C PRO A 21 31.72 -6.92 52.49
N ARG A 22 32.51 -5.83 52.58
CA ARG A 22 32.18 -4.61 53.35
C ARG A 22 30.80 -4.01 53.00
N GLY A 23 30.34 -4.15 51.75
CA GLY A 23 29.01 -3.69 51.31
C GLY A 23 27.82 -4.57 51.70
N GLN A 24 28.06 -5.73 52.32
CA GLN A 24 27.02 -6.70 52.74
C GLN A 24 26.97 -6.88 54.28
N GLY A 25 27.78 -6.13 55.04
CA GLY A 25 27.92 -6.28 56.49
C GLY A 25 26.67 -5.96 57.33
N PHE A 26 25.65 -5.32 56.76
CA PHE A 26 24.38 -4.99 57.43
C PHE A 26 23.23 -5.97 57.09
N GLY A 27 23.53 -7.13 56.51
CA GLY A 27 22.55 -8.18 56.25
C GLY A 27 21.64 -7.95 55.03
N PRO A 28 20.58 -8.76 54.87
CA PRO A 28 19.72 -8.73 53.68
C PRO A 28 18.73 -7.56 53.72
N ALA A 29 19.02 -6.49 52.98
CA ALA A 29 18.15 -5.30 52.85
C ALA A 29 16.92 -5.48 51.92
N ARG A 30 16.71 -6.68 51.35
CA ARG A 30 15.55 -7.01 50.49
C ARG A 30 14.99 -8.37 50.84
N ALA A 31 13.66 -8.47 50.91
CA ALA A 31 12.96 -9.74 51.07
C ALA A 31 12.90 -10.53 49.76
N ASP A 32 12.86 -11.86 49.86
CA ASP A 32 12.93 -12.81 48.73
C ASP A 32 11.91 -12.56 47.62
N LYS A 33 10.69 -12.09 47.97
CA LYS A 33 9.64 -11.74 46.99
C LYS A 33 10.01 -10.62 46.01
N TYR A 34 11.12 -9.92 46.23
CA TYR A 34 11.66 -8.90 45.33
C TYR A 34 12.86 -9.41 44.49
N HIS A 35 13.19 -10.71 44.60
CA HIS A 35 14.26 -11.37 43.88
C HIS A 35 13.78 -12.59 43.09
N TYR A 36 12.91 -13.42 43.69
CA TYR A 36 12.29 -14.56 43.01
C TYR A 36 11.04 -14.14 42.21
N GLY A 37 10.77 -14.88 41.13
CA GLY A 37 9.53 -14.75 40.37
C GLY A 37 8.31 -15.31 41.11
N GLU A 38 7.12 -14.98 40.61
CA GLU A 38 5.84 -15.49 41.12
C GLU A 38 5.57 -16.95 40.71
N HIS A 39 4.55 -17.57 41.31
CA HIS A 39 4.25 -18.99 41.11
C HIS A 39 3.88 -19.30 39.64
N PRO A 40 4.55 -20.25 38.97
CA PRO A 40 4.47 -20.41 37.51
C PRO A 40 3.07 -20.76 36.98
N THR A 41 2.20 -21.35 37.80
CA THR A 41 0.81 -21.73 37.45
C THR A 41 -0.27 -20.95 38.20
N PHE A 42 0.12 -20.18 39.22
CA PHE A 42 -0.78 -19.44 40.12
C PHE A 42 -0.28 -18.01 40.31
N ASN A 43 0.10 -17.38 39.20
CA ASN A 43 0.51 -15.97 39.18
C ASN A 43 -0.66 -15.03 39.48
N HIS A 44 -0.33 -13.80 39.88
CA HIS A 44 -1.32 -12.81 40.30
C HIS A 44 -2.31 -12.50 39.16
N PHE A 45 -1.84 -12.48 37.92
CA PHE A 45 -2.63 -12.18 36.73
C PHE A 45 -3.71 -13.23 36.41
N LEU A 46 -3.37 -14.53 36.46
CA LEU A 46 -4.34 -15.61 36.23
C LEU A 46 -5.37 -15.68 37.35
N LEU A 47 -4.97 -15.44 38.61
CA LEU A 47 -5.91 -15.39 39.73
C LEU A 47 -6.84 -14.17 39.63
N PHE A 48 -6.31 -13.01 39.25
CA PHE A 48 -7.09 -11.79 38.99
C PHE A 48 -8.12 -11.97 37.86
N ILE A 49 -7.72 -12.51 36.71
CA ILE A 49 -8.67 -12.78 35.60
C ILE A 49 -9.71 -13.84 35.99
N ARG A 50 -9.35 -14.86 36.76
CA ARG A 50 -10.31 -15.84 37.29
C ARG A 50 -11.32 -15.20 38.24
N GLY A 51 -10.90 -14.23 39.08
CA GLY A 51 -11.80 -13.44 39.91
C GLY A 51 -12.73 -12.53 39.10
N LEU A 52 -12.20 -11.87 38.06
CA LEU A 52 -12.99 -11.05 37.14
C LEU A 52 -13.87 -11.84 36.16
N ARG A 53 -13.78 -13.18 36.11
CA ARG A 53 -14.50 -14.01 35.15
C ARG A 53 -16.02 -13.75 35.18
N GLY A 54 -16.64 -13.77 36.36
CA GLY A 54 -18.07 -13.56 36.53
C GLY A 54 -18.58 -12.23 35.94
N PRO A 55 -18.04 -11.06 36.36
CA PRO A 55 -18.46 -9.77 35.80
C PRO A 55 -18.10 -9.61 34.31
N LEU A 56 -17.00 -10.20 33.83
CA LEU A 56 -16.66 -10.18 32.39
C LEU A 56 -17.64 -11.02 31.55
N GLU A 57 -17.99 -12.23 32.00
CA GLU A 57 -19.00 -13.07 31.33
C GLU A 57 -20.38 -12.39 31.35
N ALA A 58 -20.78 -11.77 32.46
CA ALA A 58 -22.03 -11.02 32.56
C ALA A 58 -22.05 -9.80 31.62
N ALA A 59 -20.98 -9.01 31.56
CA ALA A 59 -20.87 -7.85 30.67
C ALA A 59 -20.88 -8.27 29.19
N ALA A 60 -20.15 -9.32 28.83
CA ALA A 60 -20.13 -9.87 27.47
C ALA A 60 -21.51 -10.43 27.07
N ALA A 61 -22.19 -11.16 27.96
CA ALA A 61 -23.53 -11.67 27.73
C ALA A 61 -24.56 -10.54 27.56
N ALA A 62 -24.49 -9.48 28.38
CA ALA A 62 -25.35 -8.31 28.26
C ALA A 62 -25.13 -7.55 26.92
N ALA A 63 -23.88 -7.35 26.52
CA ALA A 63 -23.54 -6.72 25.24
C ALA A 63 -24.02 -7.57 24.04
N ALA A 64 -23.80 -8.89 24.08
CA ALA A 64 -24.28 -9.80 23.06
C ALA A 64 -25.82 -9.86 22.99
N ALA A 65 -26.50 -9.84 24.14
CA ALA A 65 -27.96 -9.81 24.22
C ALA A 65 -28.53 -8.48 23.67
N ALA A 66 -27.90 -7.34 23.96
CA ALA A 66 -28.27 -6.04 23.41
C ALA A 66 -28.11 -5.99 21.88
N ALA A 67 -26.99 -6.49 21.36
CA ALA A 67 -26.77 -6.60 19.91
C ALA A 67 -27.77 -7.58 19.24
N ALA A 68 -28.07 -8.71 19.89
CA ALA A 68 -29.07 -9.67 19.42
C ALA A 68 -30.51 -9.09 19.47
N ALA A 69 -30.83 -8.24 20.45
CA ALA A 69 -32.10 -7.53 20.51
C ALA A 69 -32.22 -6.49 19.39
N ALA A 70 -31.22 -5.63 19.21
CA ALA A 70 -31.21 -4.59 18.18
C ALA A 70 -31.24 -5.16 16.75
N THR A 71 -30.50 -6.24 16.50
CA THR A 71 -30.58 -6.93 15.20
C THR A 71 -31.93 -7.60 14.97
N ARG A 72 -32.57 -8.17 16.00
CA ARG A 72 -33.94 -8.72 15.90
C ARG A 72 -34.98 -7.63 15.66
N THR A 73 -34.93 -6.49 16.35
CA THR A 73 -35.91 -5.40 16.16
C THR A 73 -35.80 -4.75 14.79
N ALA A 74 -34.61 -4.69 14.19
CA ALA A 74 -34.43 -4.26 12.81
C ALA A 74 -34.86 -5.35 11.79
N PHE A 75 -34.46 -6.62 12.01
CA PHE A 75 -34.68 -7.69 11.02
C PHE A 75 -36.11 -8.20 10.96
N LEU A 76 -36.81 -8.35 12.09
CA LEU A 76 -38.17 -8.90 12.13
C LEU A 76 -39.21 -8.10 11.31
N PRO A 77 -39.31 -6.75 11.38
CA PRO A 77 -40.25 -6.00 10.55
C PRO A 77 -39.88 -6.06 9.06
N VAL A 78 -38.59 -6.00 8.70
CA VAL A 78 -38.12 -6.13 7.31
C VAL A 78 -38.45 -7.52 6.77
N LYS A 79 -38.17 -8.58 7.53
CA LYS A 79 -38.57 -9.96 7.18
C LYS A 79 -40.08 -10.08 6.99
N LYS A 80 -40.89 -9.52 7.91
CA LYS A 80 -42.34 -9.55 7.78
C LYS A 80 -42.82 -8.85 6.51
N LEU A 81 -42.30 -7.65 6.22
CA LEU A 81 -42.59 -6.89 4.99
C LEU A 81 -42.26 -7.72 3.73
N VAL A 82 -41.04 -8.28 3.66
CA VAL A 82 -40.61 -9.12 2.53
C VAL A 82 -41.51 -10.34 2.38
N GLN A 83 -41.87 -11.03 3.46
CA GLN A 83 -42.75 -12.20 3.40
C GLN A 83 -44.22 -11.86 3.08
N THR A 84 -44.70 -10.67 3.43
CA THR A 84 -46.05 -10.19 3.07
C THR A 84 -46.17 -9.87 1.57
N HIS A 85 -45.14 -9.29 0.96
CA HIS A 85 -45.16 -8.97 -0.48
C HIS A 85 -44.62 -10.11 -1.37
N ASN A 86 -43.72 -10.95 -0.85
CA ASN A 86 -43.06 -12.04 -1.56
C ASN A 86 -43.10 -13.33 -0.70
N PRO A 87 -44.26 -14.00 -0.58
CA PRO A 87 -44.39 -15.20 0.25
C PRO A 87 -43.53 -16.36 -0.27
N ASP A 88 -43.51 -16.58 -1.59
CA ASP A 88 -42.75 -17.66 -2.22
C ASP A 88 -41.27 -17.31 -2.44
N LEU A 89 -40.40 -18.32 -2.33
CA LEU A 89 -38.97 -18.21 -2.68
C LEU A 89 -38.74 -17.69 -4.11
N ARG A 90 -39.56 -18.10 -5.08
CA ARG A 90 -39.47 -17.60 -6.48
C ARG A 90 -39.67 -16.08 -6.58
N LEU A 91 -40.58 -15.52 -5.79
CA LEU A 91 -40.84 -14.08 -5.76
C LEU A 91 -39.72 -13.33 -5.04
N GLN A 92 -39.19 -13.92 -3.95
CA GLN A 92 -38.02 -13.39 -3.24
C GLN A 92 -36.77 -13.34 -4.13
N LEU A 93 -36.54 -14.36 -4.97
CA LEU A 93 -35.46 -14.39 -5.96
C LEU A 93 -35.65 -13.34 -7.07
N VAL A 94 -36.88 -13.17 -7.58
CA VAL A 94 -37.20 -12.10 -8.54
C VAL A 94 -36.90 -10.74 -7.90
N ALA A 95 -37.45 -10.44 -6.73
CA ALA A 95 -37.22 -9.18 -6.02
C ALA A 95 -35.73 -8.92 -5.73
N LEU A 96 -34.95 -9.94 -5.35
CA LEU A 96 -33.51 -9.85 -5.14
C LEU A 96 -32.75 -9.53 -6.44
N SER A 97 -33.12 -10.18 -7.56
CA SER A 97 -32.53 -9.92 -8.87
C SER A 97 -32.87 -8.52 -9.39
N SER A 98 -34.10 -8.04 -9.16
CA SER A 98 -34.52 -6.68 -9.49
C SER A 98 -33.82 -5.63 -8.63
N PHE A 99 -33.54 -5.93 -7.35
CA PHE A 99 -32.75 -5.06 -6.47
C PHE A 99 -31.31 -4.93 -6.97
N PHE A 100 -30.64 -6.05 -7.28
CA PHE A 100 -29.28 -5.99 -7.83
C PHE A 100 -29.22 -5.33 -9.21
N GLY A 101 -30.17 -5.62 -10.10
CA GLY A 101 -30.26 -4.97 -11.42
C GLY A 101 -30.46 -3.46 -11.32
N THR A 102 -31.36 -3.00 -10.43
CA THR A 102 -31.57 -1.56 -10.16
C THR A 102 -30.32 -0.92 -9.55
N SER A 103 -29.66 -1.58 -8.61
CA SER A 103 -28.41 -1.08 -7.99
C SER A 103 -27.27 -0.96 -8.99
N MET A 104 -27.10 -1.96 -9.86
CA MET A 104 -26.12 -1.95 -10.96
C MET A 104 -26.44 -0.85 -11.98
N PHE A 105 -27.72 -0.64 -12.32
CA PHE A 105 -28.14 0.43 -13.22
C PHE A 105 -27.83 1.83 -12.64
N ILE A 106 -28.17 2.07 -11.37
CA ILE A 106 -27.87 3.33 -10.68
C ILE A 106 -26.35 3.56 -10.62
N THR A 107 -25.57 2.53 -10.25
CA THR A 107 -24.10 2.61 -10.23
C THR A 107 -23.54 2.88 -11.63
N GLY A 108 -24.07 2.23 -12.66
CA GLY A 108 -23.70 2.47 -14.06
C GLY A 108 -23.98 3.89 -14.53
N TYR A 109 -25.16 4.44 -14.19
CA TYR A 109 -25.55 5.81 -14.53
C TYR A 109 -24.65 6.87 -13.89
N PHE A 110 -24.32 6.71 -12.59
CA PHE A 110 -23.38 7.61 -11.93
C PHE A 110 -21.96 7.44 -12.47
N ASN A 111 -21.50 6.21 -12.71
CA ASN A 111 -20.18 5.95 -13.31
C ASN A 111 -20.06 6.56 -14.71
N ASP A 112 -21.08 6.44 -15.57
CA ASP A 112 -21.14 7.08 -16.90
C ASP A 112 -21.08 8.62 -16.80
N THR A 113 -21.78 9.20 -15.81
CA THR A 113 -21.73 10.64 -15.54
C THR A 113 -20.33 11.10 -15.09
N PHE A 114 -19.66 10.35 -14.22
CA PHE A 114 -18.28 10.64 -13.81
C PHE A 114 -17.27 10.36 -14.94
N GLN A 115 -17.46 9.30 -15.71
CA GLN A 115 -16.57 8.93 -16.83
C GLN A 115 -16.58 10.03 -17.88
N LYS A 116 -17.73 10.62 -18.22
CA LYS A 116 -17.80 11.78 -19.13
C LYS A 116 -16.99 12.99 -18.66
N ILE A 117 -16.84 13.19 -17.35
CA ILE A 117 -15.97 14.25 -16.79
C ILE A 117 -14.50 13.86 -16.97
N VAL A 118 -14.14 12.60 -16.71
CA VAL A 118 -12.79 12.07 -16.93
C VAL A 118 -12.40 12.13 -18.41
N ASP A 119 -13.30 11.72 -19.31
CA ASP A 119 -13.12 11.76 -20.77
C ASP A 119 -12.90 13.20 -21.25
N LEU A 120 -13.67 14.17 -20.73
CA LEU A 120 -13.46 15.59 -21.01
C LEU A 120 -12.10 16.09 -20.51
N THR A 121 -11.63 15.66 -19.33
CA THR A 121 -10.27 16.00 -18.88
C THR A 121 -9.18 15.34 -19.74
N SER A 122 -9.34 14.08 -20.14
CA SER A 122 -8.40 13.41 -21.05
C SER A 122 -8.39 14.03 -22.46
N LEU A 123 -9.52 14.51 -22.96
CA LEU A 123 -9.59 15.27 -24.21
C LEU A 123 -8.86 16.62 -24.11
N LEU A 124 -8.87 17.27 -22.94
CA LEU A 124 -8.08 18.48 -22.68
C LEU A 124 -6.58 18.17 -22.56
N GLU A 125 -6.20 17.04 -21.94
CA GLU A 125 -4.81 16.56 -21.90
C GLU A 125 -4.28 16.23 -23.31
N HIS A 126 -5.08 15.55 -24.14
CA HIS A 126 -4.75 15.31 -25.55
C HIS A 126 -4.61 16.62 -26.34
N LYS A 127 -5.52 17.59 -26.17
CA LYS A 127 -5.40 18.92 -26.80
C LYS A 127 -4.13 19.65 -26.38
N ALA A 128 -3.72 19.55 -25.11
CA ALA A 128 -2.45 20.12 -24.64
C ALA A 128 -1.24 19.41 -25.27
N ALA A 129 -1.30 18.09 -25.47
CA ALA A 129 -0.26 17.33 -26.18
C ALA A 129 -0.16 17.72 -27.68
N ASP A 130 -1.29 17.99 -28.35
CA ASP A 130 -1.35 18.50 -29.72
C ASP A 130 -0.78 19.94 -29.83
N GLU A 131 -1.00 20.77 -28.82
CA GLU A 131 -0.44 22.13 -28.75
C GLU A 131 1.08 22.08 -28.58
N LEU A 132 1.58 21.21 -27.70
CA LEU A 132 3.01 20.89 -27.58
C LEU A 132 3.62 20.29 -28.87
N GLU A 133 2.87 19.50 -29.67
CA GLU A 133 3.37 18.99 -30.95
C GLU A 133 3.53 20.11 -32.02
N LYS A 134 2.63 21.10 -32.01
CA LYS A 134 2.71 22.28 -32.89
C LYS A 134 3.93 23.14 -32.56
N GLU A 135 4.24 23.31 -31.27
CA GLU A 135 5.49 23.93 -30.80
C GLU A 135 6.74 23.05 -31.08
N GLY A 136 6.54 21.76 -31.36
CA GLY A 136 7.59 20.82 -31.72
C GLY A 136 8.22 20.07 -30.55
N PHE A 137 7.62 20.12 -29.36
CA PHE A 137 8.14 19.54 -28.11
C PHE A 137 8.51 18.05 -28.22
N TRP A 138 7.72 17.25 -28.95
CA TRP A 138 7.95 15.81 -29.14
C TRP A 138 9.02 15.46 -30.20
N ARG A 139 9.66 16.45 -30.83
CA ARG A 139 10.65 16.23 -31.91
C ARG A 139 12.02 15.95 -31.31
N SER A 140 12.76 14.99 -31.89
CA SER A 140 14.15 14.75 -31.49
C SER A 140 15.02 15.97 -31.82
N LYS A 141 16.11 16.18 -31.06
CA LYS A 141 17.07 17.27 -31.34
C LYS A 141 17.59 17.26 -32.77
N GLU A 142 17.70 16.09 -33.40
CA GLU A 142 18.09 15.93 -34.81
C GLU A 142 17.02 16.45 -35.77
N LYS A 143 15.73 16.11 -35.56
CA LYS A 143 14.61 16.64 -36.36
C LYS A 143 14.43 18.14 -36.12
N GLU A 144 14.59 18.59 -34.88
CA GLU A 144 14.62 20.01 -34.53
C GLU A 144 15.80 20.72 -35.20
N GLN A 145 16.99 20.12 -35.22
CA GLN A 145 18.16 20.64 -35.95
C GLN A 145 17.95 20.66 -37.46
N GLN A 146 17.34 19.64 -38.07
CA GLN A 146 17.01 19.63 -39.50
C GLN A 146 15.99 20.72 -39.85
N GLN A 147 14.92 20.86 -39.06
CA GLN A 147 13.94 21.93 -39.23
C GLN A 147 14.56 23.31 -38.97
N ARG A 148 15.41 23.45 -37.95
CA ARG A 148 16.20 24.66 -37.69
C ARG A 148 17.21 24.90 -38.79
N LEU A 149 17.78 23.91 -39.46
CA LEU A 149 18.69 24.08 -40.61
C LEU A 149 17.93 24.53 -41.86
N LEU A 150 16.72 24.04 -42.10
CA LEU A 150 15.85 24.54 -43.18
C LEU A 150 15.41 25.99 -42.88
N LEU A 151 14.96 26.25 -41.65
CA LEU A 151 14.63 27.60 -41.19
C LEU A 151 15.86 28.51 -41.11
N LEU A 152 17.06 28.00 -40.85
CA LEU A 152 18.34 28.72 -40.93
C LEU A 152 18.87 28.78 -42.35
N GLN A 153 18.37 28.02 -43.32
CA GLN A 153 18.71 28.26 -44.73
C GLN A 153 17.90 29.47 -45.24
N GLN A 154 16.60 29.50 -44.92
CA GLN A 154 15.75 30.69 -45.09
C GLN A 154 16.22 31.89 -44.23
N GLN A 155 16.62 31.64 -42.97
CA GLN A 155 17.06 32.70 -42.07
C GLN A 155 18.53 33.03 -42.23
N GLN A 156 19.43 32.23 -42.81
CA GLN A 156 20.79 32.70 -43.16
C GLN A 156 20.72 33.64 -44.36
N GLN A 157 19.77 33.43 -45.29
CA GLN A 157 19.43 34.44 -46.30
C GLN A 157 18.88 35.74 -45.67
N ARG A 158 18.17 35.65 -44.53
CA ARG A 158 17.62 36.82 -43.79
C ARG A 158 18.57 37.43 -42.76
N LEU A 159 19.49 36.64 -42.23
CA LEU A 159 20.45 36.95 -41.17
C LEU A 159 21.83 37.25 -41.75
N GLN A 160 22.17 36.92 -42.99
CA GLN A 160 23.29 37.62 -43.64
C GLN A 160 23.01 39.14 -43.69
N CYS A 161 21.74 39.55 -43.68
CA CYS A 161 21.31 40.95 -43.50
C CYS A 161 21.15 41.42 -42.04
N CYS A 162 21.43 40.60 -41.00
CA CYS A 162 21.22 40.96 -39.58
C CYS A 162 22.26 40.40 -38.58
N TRP A 163 23.09 39.43 -38.97
CA TRP A 163 24.20 38.85 -38.20
C TRP A 163 25.41 39.79 -38.21
N GLU A 164 25.54 40.63 -39.24
CA GLU A 164 26.33 41.86 -39.21
C GLU A 164 25.97 42.75 -38.00
N SER A 165 24.71 42.72 -37.54
CA SER A 165 24.21 43.57 -36.45
C SER A 165 24.07 42.88 -35.07
N ALA A 166 24.33 41.57 -34.95
CA ALA A 166 23.86 40.79 -33.79
C ALA A 166 24.86 39.76 -33.20
N LEU A 167 26.17 39.86 -33.50
CA LEU A 167 27.23 38.98 -32.97
C LEU A 167 27.53 39.17 -31.45
N ALA A 168 26.60 39.75 -30.68
CA ALA A 168 26.88 40.45 -29.43
C ALA A 168 26.40 39.77 -28.13
N ALA A 169 25.63 38.67 -28.20
CA ALA A 169 24.81 38.20 -27.07
C ALA A 169 25.06 36.73 -26.61
N ALA A 170 26.09 36.55 -25.78
CA ALA A 170 26.20 35.63 -24.64
C ALA A 170 25.53 34.21 -24.66
N THR A 171 26.33 33.21 -25.03
CA THR A 171 26.82 32.07 -24.22
C THR A 171 26.19 31.71 -22.83
N ALA A 172 26.11 30.39 -22.52
CA ALA A 172 25.91 29.71 -21.20
C ALA A 172 24.48 29.63 -20.59
N ALA A 173 24.01 28.60 -19.84
CA ALA A 173 24.43 27.22 -19.49
C ALA A 173 23.21 26.36 -18.95
N LYS A 174 23.36 25.05 -18.59
CA LYS A 174 22.27 24.13 -18.08
C LYS A 174 22.74 22.94 -17.19
N ASP A 175 21.81 22.28 -16.46
CA ASP A 175 21.92 21.01 -15.65
C ASP A 175 20.48 20.34 -15.50
N PHE A 176 20.03 19.32 -14.72
CA PHE A 176 20.51 18.39 -13.64
C PHE A 176 19.63 17.08 -13.53
N GLY A 177 19.83 16.19 -12.53
CA GLY A 177 19.06 14.93 -12.20
C GLY A 177 17.79 15.12 -11.29
N PRO A 178 17.31 14.17 -10.43
CA PRO A 178 17.87 12.88 -9.91
C PRO A 178 16.85 11.67 -9.84
N LEU A 179 17.01 10.69 -8.92
CA LEU A 179 16.24 9.41 -8.78
C LEU A 179 15.59 9.13 -7.37
N ARG A 180 14.82 8.03 -7.21
CA ARG A 180 14.02 7.65 -5.99
C ARG A 180 14.22 6.19 -5.47
N ALA A 181 13.38 5.71 -4.52
CA ALA A 181 13.64 4.61 -3.56
C ALA A 181 12.71 3.35 -3.65
N PHE A 182 12.81 2.42 -2.67
CA PHE A 182 12.53 0.96 -2.78
C PHE A 182 11.48 0.36 -1.78
N SER A 183 11.16 -0.95 -1.89
CA SER A 183 10.24 -1.71 -1.01
C SER A 183 10.54 -3.24 -0.91
N LEU A 184 10.14 -3.89 0.21
CA LEU A 184 10.52 -5.27 0.58
C LEU A 184 9.41 -6.03 1.35
N SER A 185 9.17 -7.31 1.03
CA SER A 185 8.39 -8.24 1.86
C SER A 185 8.91 -9.70 1.75
N PHE A 186 8.28 -10.65 2.45
CA PHE A 186 8.72 -12.05 2.58
C PHE A 186 8.31 -12.96 1.40
N THR A 187 7.12 -12.77 0.83
CA THR A 187 6.63 -13.55 -0.32
C THR A 187 7.04 -12.94 -1.66
N SER A 188 7.21 -11.62 -1.71
CA SER A 188 7.69 -10.89 -2.88
C SER A 188 8.40 -9.58 -2.47
N ASN A 189 9.28 -9.06 -3.32
CA ASN A 189 10.00 -7.81 -3.06
C ASN A 189 10.39 -7.13 -4.38
N ASN A 190 10.66 -5.82 -4.34
CA ASN A 190 11.20 -5.09 -5.49
C ASN A 190 12.72 -4.79 -5.37
N LEU A 191 13.42 -5.52 -4.48
CA LEU A 191 14.88 -5.42 -4.31
C LEU A 191 15.65 -6.43 -5.16
N SER A 192 15.07 -7.62 -5.41
CA SER A 192 15.72 -8.74 -6.10
C SER A 192 15.88 -8.57 -7.63
N GLY A 193 15.36 -7.47 -8.17
CA GLY A 193 15.53 -7.04 -9.55
C GLY A 193 14.99 -5.62 -9.71
N ASN A 194 15.49 -4.88 -10.69
CA ASN A 194 15.00 -3.54 -11.03
C ASN A 194 14.32 -3.58 -12.41
N TRP A 195 13.15 -2.94 -12.51
CA TRP A 195 12.36 -2.80 -13.74
C TRP A 195 12.70 -1.52 -14.52
N GLY A 196 13.45 -0.60 -13.92
CA GLY A 196 13.77 0.71 -14.48
C GLY A 196 12.64 1.73 -14.33
N ASP A 197 12.86 2.92 -14.86
CA ASP A 197 11.85 3.98 -14.89
C ASP A 197 10.79 3.71 -15.98
N TYR A 198 9.69 4.47 -15.95
CA TYR A 198 8.63 4.36 -16.98
C TYR A 198 9.16 4.54 -18.41
N ILE A 199 10.23 5.33 -18.57
CA ILE A 199 10.97 5.57 -19.82
C ILE A 199 12.12 4.56 -19.94
N ASN A 200 13.11 4.65 -19.05
CA ASN A 200 14.32 3.83 -19.07
C ASN A 200 14.08 2.46 -18.40
N ARG A 201 13.27 1.62 -19.05
CA ARG A 201 12.92 0.27 -18.58
C ARG A 201 14.08 -0.71 -18.73
N GLN A 202 14.18 -1.66 -17.82
CA GLN A 202 15.17 -2.74 -17.84
C GLN A 202 14.58 -4.07 -17.33
N ASP A 203 15.25 -5.17 -17.65
CA ASP A 203 14.80 -6.51 -17.27
C ASP A 203 15.09 -6.82 -15.79
N ASN A 204 14.05 -7.18 -15.05
CA ASN A 204 14.13 -7.55 -13.63
C ASN A 204 14.77 -8.92 -13.37
N LYS A 205 15.08 -9.72 -14.40
CA LYS A 205 15.82 -10.98 -14.28
C LYS A 205 17.25 -10.85 -14.84
N ASN A 206 18.20 -11.48 -14.15
CA ASN A 206 19.59 -11.59 -14.59
C ASN A 206 19.72 -12.50 -15.82
N ALA A 207 20.84 -12.42 -16.54
CA ALA A 207 21.04 -13.14 -17.80
C ALA A 207 20.80 -14.66 -17.72
N ILE A 208 21.13 -15.29 -16.58
CA ILE A 208 20.98 -16.73 -16.34
C ILE A 208 19.49 -17.14 -16.28
N MET A 209 18.63 -16.33 -15.67
CA MET A 209 17.20 -16.62 -15.52
C MET A 209 16.32 -16.15 -16.69
N ARG A 210 16.90 -15.46 -17.69
CA ARG A 210 16.14 -14.95 -18.86
C ARG A 210 15.57 -16.06 -19.76
N PRO A 211 16.33 -17.12 -20.13
CA PRO A 211 15.79 -18.21 -20.95
C PRO A 211 14.67 -18.98 -20.26
N SER A 212 14.73 -19.10 -18.93
CA SER A 212 13.77 -19.83 -18.10
C SER A 212 12.67 -18.94 -17.48
N ARG A 213 12.41 -17.74 -18.03
CA ARG A 213 11.46 -16.76 -17.44
C ARG A 213 10.09 -17.36 -17.10
N MET A 214 9.59 -18.28 -17.92
CA MET A 214 8.31 -18.97 -17.74
C MET A 214 8.21 -19.75 -16.41
N MET A 215 9.34 -20.18 -15.82
CA MET A 215 9.39 -20.83 -14.51
C MET A 215 9.18 -19.86 -13.33
N PHE A 216 9.13 -18.55 -13.60
CA PHE A 216 8.97 -17.48 -12.60
C PHE A 216 7.68 -16.67 -12.81
N THR A 217 6.67 -17.28 -13.45
CA THR A 217 5.38 -16.67 -13.79
C THR A 217 4.26 -17.70 -13.65
N ASP A 218 3.23 -17.41 -12.85
CA ASP A 218 2.08 -18.31 -12.67
C ASP A 218 1.23 -18.46 -13.95
N VAL A 219 1.29 -17.47 -14.83
CA VAL A 219 0.66 -17.45 -16.16
C VAL A 219 1.64 -16.85 -17.17
N PHE A 220 1.78 -17.47 -18.34
CA PHE A 220 2.68 -17.02 -19.41
C PHE A 220 1.93 -16.91 -20.75
N ILE A 221 2.04 -15.75 -21.39
CA ILE A 221 1.46 -15.48 -22.72
C ILE A 221 2.62 -15.27 -23.70
N PRO A 222 2.79 -16.11 -24.74
CA PRO A 222 3.88 -15.98 -25.70
C PRO A 222 3.64 -14.84 -26.71
N THR A 223 4.70 -14.42 -27.39
CA THR A 223 4.62 -13.45 -28.49
C THR A 223 4.02 -14.07 -29.76
N THR A 224 3.07 -13.39 -30.39
CA THR A 224 2.77 -13.59 -31.82
C THR A 224 4.03 -13.32 -32.65
N LYS A 225 4.28 -14.10 -33.70
CA LYS A 225 5.45 -14.02 -34.58
C LYS A 225 5.05 -14.35 -36.01
#